data_AF-A0A7G9L107-F1
#
_entry.id   AF-A0A7G9L107-F1
#
_cell.length_a   1.000
_cell.length_b   1.000
_cell.length_c   1.000
_cell.angle_alpha   90.00
_cell.angle_beta   90.00
_cell.angle_gamma   90.00
#
_symmetry.space_group_name_H-M   'P 1'
#
loop_
_entity.id
_entity.type
_entity.pdbx_description
1 polymer ?
#
loop_
_entity_poly.entity_id
_entity_poly.type
_entity_poly.pdbx_seq_one_letter_code
_entity_poly.pdbx_strand_id
1 'polypeptide(L)'
;MTTMSEAAEAERLSRRRGRILPMLTLLFLIQQASFFSQLGQGDTPIDHVKISAWMVMSLLLVLMLYTGGGWFHSRRVRELANDESTRAFRQSALNLGFLMTMLAALAVALVSMVQPIGPREAVQVIVSVGVVTAMLRFAFLERRAQRDG
;
A
#
# COMPACT_ATOMS: atom_id res chain seq x y z
N MET A 1 21.90 22.62 -19.08
CA MET A 1 22.49 21.46 -18.36
C MET A 1 21.57 20.87 -17.29
N THR A 2 20.64 21.62 -16.71
CA THR A 2 19.71 21.16 -15.66
C THR A 2 18.66 20.14 -16.12
N THR A 3 18.13 20.27 -17.34
CA THR A 3 17.04 19.42 -17.85
C THR A 3 17.41 17.94 -18.04
N MET A 4 18.61 17.65 -18.57
CA MET A 4 19.08 16.27 -18.71
C MET A 4 19.36 15.61 -17.34
N SER A 5 19.82 16.40 -16.35
CA SER A 5 20.01 15.92 -14.98
C SER A 5 18.68 15.59 -14.30
N GLU A 6 17.67 16.45 -14.45
CA GLU A 6 16.33 16.23 -13.89
C GLU A 6 15.64 15.00 -14.50
N ALA A 7 15.78 14.78 -15.81
CA ALA A 7 15.24 13.60 -16.49
C ALA A 7 15.90 12.30 -15.97
N ALA A 8 17.22 12.29 -15.85
CA ALA A 8 17.96 11.15 -15.30
C ALA A 8 17.57 10.85 -13.84
N GLU A 9 17.33 11.89 -13.03
CA GLU A 9 16.87 11.75 -11.64
C GLU A 9 15.43 11.21 -11.56
N ALA A 10 14.53 11.70 -12.41
CA ALA A 10 13.15 11.22 -12.53
C ALA A 10 13.11 9.74 -12.92
N GLU A 11 13.97 9.32 -13.83
CA GLU A 11 14.06 7.93 -14.24
C GLU A 11 14.60 7.02 -13.12
N ARG A 12 15.62 7.47 -12.38
CA ARG A 12 16.09 6.77 -11.18
C ARG A 12 14.99 6.64 -10.13
N LEU A 13 14.21 7.69 -9.92
CA LEU A 13 13.08 7.70 -8.98
C LEU A 13 12.00 6.68 -9.41
N SER A 14 11.65 6.64 -10.70
CA SER A 14 10.71 5.67 -11.26
C SER A 14 11.19 4.22 -11.07
N ARG A 15 12.45 3.92 -11.43
CA ARG A 15 13.03 2.57 -11.23
C ARG A 15 13.14 2.17 -9.77
N ARG A 16 13.36 3.14 -8.86
CA ARG A 16 13.43 2.89 -7.43
C ARG A 16 12.03 2.58 -6.87
N ARG A 17 11.00 3.30 -7.29
CA ARG A 17 9.60 3.03 -6.90
C ARG A 17 9.15 1.62 -7.27
N GLY A 18 9.39 1.18 -8.50
CA GLY A 18 9.03 -0.17 -8.96
C GLY A 18 9.68 -1.31 -8.18
N ARG A 19 10.73 -1.03 -7.39
CA ARG A 19 11.38 -1.98 -6.49
C ARG A 19 10.93 -1.83 -5.03
N ILE A 20 10.86 -0.60 -4.53
CA ILE A 20 10.55 -0.33 -3.11
C ILE A 20 9.09 -0.64 -2.78
N LEU A 21 8.15 -0.21 -3.60
CA LEU A 21 6.72 -0.40 -3.33
C LEU A 21 6.32 -1.87 -3.16
N PRO A 22 6.68 -2.79 -4.07
CA PRO A 22 6.39 -4.21 -3.85
C PRO A 22 7.12 -4.80 -2.65
N MET A 23 8.32 -4.30 -2.33
CA MET A 23 9.05 -4.77 -1.13
C MET A 23 8.33 -4.34 0.16
N LEU A 24 7.87 -3.09 0.24
CA LEU A 24 7.08 -2.60 1.38
C LEU A 24 5.74 -3.34 1.48
N THR A 25 5.13 -3.66 0.36
CA THR A 25 3.89 -4.48 0.30
C THR A 25 4.13 -5.88 0.88
N LEU A 26 5.26 -6.50 0.50
CA LEU A 26 5.63 -7.82 1.01
C LEU A 26 5.93 -7.77 2.51
N LEU A 27 6.65 -6.75 2.99
CA LEU A 27 6.91 -6.55 4.42
C LEU A 27 5.61 -6.37 5.20
N PHE A 28 4.66 -5.60 4.67
CA PHE A 28 3.34 -5.42 5.27
C PHE A 28 2.55 -6.74 5.34
N LEU A 29 2.61 -7.57 4.29
CA LEU A 29 2.02 -8.91 4.30
C LEU A 29 2.64 -9.84 5.34
N ILE A 30 3.97 -9.82 5.49
CA ILE A 30 4.66 -10.58 6.53
C ILE A 30 4.19 -10.14 7.92
N GLN A 31 4.02 -8.83 8.13
CA GLN A 31 3.48 -8.29 9.37
C GLN A 31 2.03 -8.77 9.64
N GLN A 32 1.21 -8.96 8.60
CA GLN A 32 -0.13 -9.55 8.75
C GLN A 32 -0.09 -11.00 9.22
N ALA A 33 0.86 -11.81 8.72
CA ALA A 33 0.97 -13.21 9.13
C ALA A 33 1.25 -13.34 10.65
N SER A 34 2.05 -12.44 11.21
CA SER A 34 2.28 -12.37 12.67
C SER A 34 1.06 -11.95 13.48
N PHE A 35 0.08 -11.28 12.88
CA PHE A 35 -1.17 -10.94 13.54
C PHE A 35 -2.11 -12.16 13.63
N PHE A 36 -2.28 -12.89 12.53
CA PHE A 36 -3.16 -14.07 12.53
C PHE A 36 -2.69 -15.17 13.49
N SER A 37 -1.39 -15.25 13.78
CA SER A 37 -0.86 -16.21 14.77
C SER A 37 -1.14 -15.84 16.24
N GLN A 38 -1.65 -14.64 16.52
CA GLN A 38 -1.93 -14.14 17.87
C GLN A 38 -3.44 -13.98 18.16
N LEU A 39 -4.31 -14.36 17.22
CA LEU A 39 -5.76 -14.37 17.43
C LEU A 39 -6.11 -15.18 18.69
N GLY A 40 -6.69 -14.53 19.70
CA GLY A 40 -7.14 -15.15 20.96
C GLY A 40 -6.14 -15.13 22.13
N GLN A 41 -4.97 -14.50 21.98
CA GLN A 41 -4.06 -14.24 23.11
C GLN A 41 -4.41 -12.88 23.77
N GLY A 42 -4.42 -12.82 25.12
CA GLY A 42 -4.79 -11.62 25.87
C GLY A 42 -3.87 -10.42 25.63
N ASP A 43 -4.36 -9.21 25.85
CA ASP A 43 -3.64 -7.95 25.57
C ASP A 43 -2.33 -7.85 26.36
N THR A 44 -1.20 -7.82 25.64
CA THR A 44 0.11 -7.49 26.20
C THR A 44 0.54 -6.09 25.77
N PRO A 45 1.38 -5.36 26.54
CA PRO A 45 1.89 -4.04 26.15
C PRO A 45 2.61 -4.04 24.79
N ILE A 46 3.19 -5.17 24.40
CA ILE A 46 3.85 -5.39 23.11
C ILE A 46 2.84 -5.24 21.95
N ASP A 47 1.55 -5.51 22.19
CA ASP A 47 0.53 -5.45 21.15
C ASP A 47 0.19 -4.02 20.75
N HIS A 48 0.25 -3.05 21.66
CA HIS A 48 0.08 -1.63 21.31
C HIS A 48 1.17 -1.12 20.34
N VAL A 49 2.42 -1.58 20.52
CA VAL A 49 3.52 -1.24 19.62
C VAL A 49 3.30 -1.86 18.23
N LYS A 50 2.87 -3.12 18.17
CA LYS A 50 2.56 -3.79 16.89
C LYS A 50 1.42 -3.09 16.14
N ILE A 51 0.35 -2.70 16.83
CA ILE A 51 -0.80 -1.99 16.23
C ILE A 51 -0.37 -0.64 15.69
N SER A 52 0.34 0.15 16.50
CA SER A 52 0.77 1.49 16.08
C SER A 52 1.73 1.41 14.88
N ALA A 53 2.66 0.46 14.89
CA ALA A 53 3.53 0.19 13.74
C ALA A 53 2.72 -0.20 12.49
N TRP A 54 1.72 -1.08 12.63
CA TRP A 54 0.82 -1.45 11.54
C TRP A 54 0.01 -0.25 11.01
N MET A 55 -0.57 0.57 11.89
CA MET A 55 -1.33 1.76 11.50
C MET A 55 -0.45 2.76 10.74
N VAL A 56 0.74 3.04 11.27
CA VAL A 56 1.71 3.95 10.63
C VAL A 56 2.11 3.41 9.26
N MET A 57 2.40 2.11 9.14
CA MET A 57 2.76 1.49 7.86
C MET A 57 1.60 1.56 6.86
N SER A 58 0.38 1.20 7.26
CA SER A 58 -0.83 1.31 6.43
C SER A 58 -1.01 2.73 5.90
N LEU A 59 -0.88 3.72 6.78
CA LEU A 59 -1.01 5.14 6.42
C LEU A 59 0.09 5.56 5.44
N LEU A 60 1.34 5.19 5.71
CA LEU A 60 2.46 5.49 4.82
C LEU A 60 2.28 4.87 3.42
N LEU A 61 1.79 3.63 3.34
CA LEU A 61 1.52 2.96 2.06
C LEU A 61 0.42 3.67 1.27
N VAL A 62 -0.68 4.04 1.92
CA VAL A 62 -1.77 4.80 1.29
C VAL A 62 -1.28 6.17 0.82
N LEU A 63 -0.54 6.90 1.66
CA LEU A 63 0.02 8.20 1.29
C LEU A 63 1.02 8.09 0.14
N MET A 64 1.89 7.09 0.15
CA MET A 64 2.86 6.85 -0.92
C MET A 64 2.15 6.51 -2.23
N LEU A 65 1.09 5.68 -2.19
CA LEU A 65 0.27 5.39 -3.35
C LEU A 65 -0.40 6.65 -3.88
N TYR A 66 -1.13 7.37 -3.03
CA TYR A 66 -1.97 8.50 -3.41
C TYR A 66 -1.14 9.66 -3.98
N THR A 67 -0.05 10.00 -3.32
CA THR A 67 0.82 11.12 -3.71
C THR A 67 1.83 10.78 -4.81
N GLY A 68 2.10 9.49 -5.04
CA GLY A 68 3.15 9.01 -5.95
C GLY A 68 4.56 9.03 -5.35
N GLY A 69 4.70 9.35 -4.06
CA GLY A 69 5.96 9.41 -3.34
C GLY A 69 6.89 10.53 -3.82
N GLY A 70 8.20 10.29 -3.66
CA GLY A 70 9.23 11.24 -4.09
C GLY A 70 9.23 12.57 -3.33
N TRP A 71 8.70 12.62 -2.10
CA TRP A 71 8.52 13.86 -1.33
C TRP A 71 9.79 14.69 -1.12
N PHE A 72 10.96 14.04 -1.21
CA PHE A 72 12.28 14.68 -1.06
C PHE A 72 12.89 15.14 -2.40
N HIS A 73 12.20 15.00 -3.53
CA HIS A 73 12.68 15.45 -4.85
C HIS A 73 11.95 16.72 -5.29
N SER A 74 12.57 17.48 -6.20
CA SER A 74 11.99 18.71 -6.72
C SER A 74 10.65 18.45 -7.42
N ARG A 75 9.77 19.45 -7.45
CA ARG A 75 8.45 19.35 -8.08
C ARG A 75 8.54 18.89 -9.54
N ARG A 76 9.53 19.40 -10.28
CA ARG A 76 9.75 19.06 -11.69
C ARG A 76 10.17 17.61 -11.90
N VAL A 77 11.07 17.09 -11.07
CA VAL A 77 11.46 15.67 -11.09
C VAL A 77 10.26 14.77 -10.74
N ARG A 78 9.44 15.18 -9.77
CA ARG A 78 8.21 14.45 -9.41
C ARG A 78 7.17 14.45 -10.52
N GLU A 79 7.01 15.56 -11.24
CA GLU A 79 6.08 15.65 -12.38
C GLU A 79 6.56 14.76 -13.53
N LEU A 80 7.87 14.76 -13.83
CA LEU A 80 8.48 13.88 -14.83
C LEU A 80 8.34 12.39 -14.46
N ALA A 81 8.52 12.05 -13.18
CA ALA A 81 8.38 10.68 -12.68
C ALA A 81 6.92 10.22 -12.47
N ASN A 82 5.95 11.15 -12.55
CA ASN A 82 4.51 10.86 -12.46
C ASN A 82 3.86 11.18 -13.80
N ASP A 83 4.33 10.48 -14.82
CA ASP A 83 3.77 10.50 -16.16
C ASP A 83 2.31 10.01 -16.17
N GLU A 84 1.67 10.16 -17.33
CA GLU A 84 0.26 9.79 -17.52
C GLU A 84 0.00 8.32 -17.19
N SER A 85 0.94 7.43 -17.58
CA SER A 85 0.83 5.99 -17.32
C SER A 85 0.84 5.68 -15.81
N THR A 86 1.78 6.27 -15.05
CA THR A 86 1.86 6.12 -13.60
C THR A 86 0.58 6.59 -12.91
N ARG A 87 0.03 7.72 -13.36
CA ARG A 87 -1.22 8.26 -12.81
C ARG A 87 -2.39 7.32 -13.07
N ALA A 88 -2.49 6.77 -14.27
CA ALA A 88 -3.51 5.78 -14.62
C ALA A 88 -3.38 4.49 -13.79
N PHE A 89 -2.16 3.99 -13.59
CA PHE A 89 -1.92 2.80 -12.76
C PHE A 89 -2.34 3.02 -11.30
N ARG A 90 -2.04 4.19 -10.75
CA ARG A 90 -2.46 4.58 -9.41
C ARG A 90 -3.98 4.64 -9.29
N GLN A 91 -4.65 5.25 -10.26
CA GLN A 91 -6.11 5.31 -10.25
C GLN A 91 -6.73 3.90 -10.34
N SER A 92 -6.21 3.03 -11.20
CA SER A 92 -6.64 1.63 -11.27
C SER A 92 -6.42 0.89 -9.95
N ALA A 93 -5.27 1.10 -9.31
CA ALA A 93 -4.94 0.52 -8.01
C ALA A 93 -5.87 0.98 -6.89
N LEU A 94 -6.14 2.29 -6.81
CA LEU A 94 -7.06 2.88 -5.82
C LEU A 94 -8.49 2.37 -6.02
N ASN A 95 -8.98 2.28 -7.26
CA ASN A 95 -10.31 1.76 -7.56
C ASN A 95 -10.46 0.30 -7.11
N LEU A 96 -9.48 -0.55 -7.43
CA LEU A 96 -9.51 -1.96 -7.02
C LEU A 96 -9.36 -2.11 -5.50
N GLY A 97 -8.48 -1.31 -4.88
CA GLY A 97 -8.31 -1.28 -3.42
C GLY A 97 -9.59 -0.88 -2.70
N PHE A 98 -10.28 0.18 -3.17
CA PHE A 98 -11.56 0.59 -2.64
C PHE A 98 -12.61 -0.52 -2.75
N LEU A 99 -12.76 -1.13 -3.94
CA LEU A 99 -13.69 -2.24 -4.15
C LEU A 99 -13.42 -3.38 -3.17
N MET A 100 -12.17 -3.81 -3.03
CA MET A 100 -11.80 -4.90 -2.12
C MET A 100 -11.96 -4.52 -0.64
N THR A 101 -11.79 -3.24 -0.28
CA THR A 101 -12.09 -2.73 1.06
C THR A 101 -13.59 -2.86 1.37
N MET A 102 -14.44 -2.47 0.42
CA MET A 102 -15.91 -2.58 0.57
C MET A 102 -16.35 -4.04 0.68
N LEU A 103 -15.81 -4.93 -0.17
CA LEU A 103 -16.08 -6.36 -0.08
C LEU A 103 -15.61 -6.97 1.24
N ALA A 104 -14.43 -6.56 1.74
CA ALA A 104 -13.93 -7.00 3.04
C ALA A 104 -14.83 -6.52 4.19
N ALA A 105 -15.32 -5.28 4.15
CA ALA A 105 -16.24 -4.77 5.15
C ALA A 105 -17.56 -5.54 5.16
N LEU A 106 -18.12 -5.85 3.99
CA LEU A 106 -19.31 -6.69 3.88
C LEU A 106 -19.07 -8.11 4.39
N ALA A 107 -17.93 -8.72 4.04
CA ALA A 107 -17.56 -10.05 4.52
C ALA A 107 -17.42 -10.08 6.05
N VAL A 108 -16.72 -9.09 6.64
CA VAL A 108 -16.59 -8.97 8.10
C VAL A 108 -17.95 -8.79 8.76
N ALA A 109 -18.84 -7.96 8.19
CA ALA A 109 -20.18 -7.78 8.71
C ALA A 109 -20.97 -9.10 8.72
N LEU A 110 -20.93 -9.88 7.64
CA LEU A 110 -21.61 -11.19 7.57
C LEU A 110 -21.04 -12.19 8.58
N VAL A 111 -19.71 -12.28 8.71
CA VAL A 111 -19.08 -13.18 9.69
C VAL A 111 -19.38 -12.74 11.13
N SER A 112 -19.48 -11.43 11.38
CA SER A 112 -19.82 -10.90 12.71
C SER A 112 -21.20 -11.32 13.21
N MET A 113 -22.10 -11.75 12.31
CA MET A 113 -23.43 -12.26 12.67
C MET A 113 -23.40 -13.65 13.29
N VAL A 114 -22.35 -14.44 13.02
CA VAL A 114 -22.20 -15.82 13.51
C VAL A 114 -21.06 -15.98 14.51
N GLN A 115 -20.08 -15.07 14.50
CA GLN A 115 -18.96 -15.08 15.42
C GLN A 115 -18.67 -13.67 15.93
N PRO A 116 -18.41 -13.48 17.24
CA PRO A 116 -18.00 -12.18 17.75
C PRO A 116 -16.63 -11.82 17.17
N ILE A 117 -16.60 -10.77 16.35
CA ILE A 117 -15.36 -10.16 15.86
C ILE A 117 -15.16 -8.87 16.64
N GLY A 118 -14.01 -8.72 17.29
CA GLY A 118 -13.69 -7.47 17.98
C GLY A 118 -13.52 -6.31 16.97
N PRO A 119 -13.83 -5.07 17.38
CA PRO A 119 -13.72 -3.91 16.49
C PRO A 119 -12.32 -3.74 15.89
N ARG A 120 -11.29 -4.11 16.66
CA ARG A 120 -9.89 -4.03 16.26
C ARG A 120 -9.57 -5.02 15.13
N GLU A 121 -9.95 -6.29 15.28
CA GLU A 121 -9.71 -7.30 14.23
C GLU A 121 -10.46 -6.93 12.94
N ALA A 122 -11.70 -6.47 13.07
CA ALA A 122 -12.52 -6.01 11.94
C ALA A 122 -11.79 -4.92 11.13
N VAL A 123 -11.36 -3.83 11.80
CA VAL A 123 -10.65 -2.72 11.13
C VAL A 123 -9.35 -3.19 10.50
N GLN A 124 -8.59 -4.03 11.19
CA GLN A 124 -7.30 -4.51 10.71
C GLN A 124 -7.45 -5.36 9.44
N VAL A 125 -8.44 -6.24 9.38
CA VAL A 125 -8.76 -7.03 8.18
C VAL A 125 -9.17 -6.12 7.02
N ILE A 126 -10.14 -5.23 7.26
CA ILE A 126 -10.71 -4.36 6.21
C ILE A 126 -9.62 -3.48 5.58
N VAL A 127 -8.84 -2.79 6.41
CA VAL A 127 -7.77 -1.89 5.95
C VAL A 127 -6.68 -2.69 5.24
N SER A 128 -6.26 -3.83 5.78
CA SER A 128 -5.18 -4.62 5.20
C SER A 128 -5.56 -5.17 3.82
N VAL A 129 -6.78 -5.67 3.65
CA VAL A 129 -7.27 -6.14 2.34
C VAL A 129 -7.22 -5.01 1.30
N GLY A 130 -7.72 -3.83 1.65
CA GLY A 130 -7.70 -2.65 0.77
C GLY A 130 -6.29 -2.22 0.36
N VAL A 131 -5.42 -2.02 1.35
CA VAL A 131 -4.05 -1.53 1.14
C VAL A 131 -3.24 -2.53 0.34
N VAL A 132 -3.25 -3.82 0.72
CA VAL A 132 -2.53 -4.88 0.01
C VAL A 132 -2.99 -4.97 -1.43
N THR A 133 -4.31 -5.01 -1.67
CA THR A 133 -4.86 -5.10 -3.03
C THR A 133 -4.39 -3.93 -3.89
N ALA A 134 -4.52 -2.71 -3.39
CA ALA A 134 -4.13 -1.51 -4.12
C ALA A 134 -2.63 -1.54 -4.44
N MET A 135 -1.81 -1.88 -3.45
CA MET A 135 -0.36 -1.99 -3.58
C MET A 135 0.08 -3.05 -4.58
N LEU A 136 -0.48 -4.26 -4.51
CA LEU A 136 -0.17 -5.33 -5.45
C LEU A 136 -0.59 -4.96 -6.87
N ARG A 137 -1.76 -4.34 -7.04
CA ARG A 137 -2.22 -3.88 -8.36
C ARG A 137 -1.29 -2.82 -8.94
N PHE A 138 -0.91 -1.83 -8.15
CA PHE A 138 0.01 -0.79 -8.59
C PHE A 138 1.38 -1.37 -8.97
N ALA A 139 1.96 -2.18 -8.09
CA ALA A 139 3.26 -2.80 -8.30
C ALA A 139 3.26 -3.75 -9.52
N PHE A 140 2.17 -4.48 -9.74
CA PHE A 140 2.01 -5.34 -10.91
C PHE A 140 2.02 -4.52 -12.21
N LEU A 141 1.24 -3.43 -12.28
CA LEU A 141 1.19 -2.56 -13.45
C LEU A 141 2.52 -1.86 -13.72
N GLU A 142 3.17 -1.34 -12.67
CA GLU A 142 4.47 -0.66 -12.79
C GLU A 142 5.57 -1.64 -13.25
N ARG A 143 5.59 -2.87 -12.73
CA ARG A 143 6.53 -3.91 -13.18
C ARG A 143 6.27 -4.37 -14.62
N ARG A 144 5.00 -4.44 -15.02
CA ARG A 144 4.64 -4.80 -16.40
C ARG A 144 5.12 -3.73 -17.37
N ALA A 145 4.88 -2.46 -17.06
CA ALA A 145 5.36 -1.35 -17.89
C ALA A 145 6.88 -1.32 -18.04
N GLN A 146 7.63 -1.68 -16.98
CA GLN A 146 9.09 -1.78 -17.03
C GLN A 146 9.62 -3.00 -17.82
N ARG A 147 8.79 -4.02 -18.07
CA ARG A 147 9.15 -5.20 -18.87
C ARG A 147 8.80 -5.02 -20.34
N ASP A 148 7.70 -4.33 -20.61
CA ASP A 148 7.12 -4.17 -21.95
C ASP A 148 7.63 -2.90 -22.67
N GLY A 149 8.34 -2.00 -21.97
CA GLY A 149 8.94 -0.76 -22.51
C GLY A 149 10.46 -0.80 -22.57
#